data_AF-A0A1K1PU51-F1
#
_entry.id   AF-A0A1K1PU51-F1
#
_cell.length_a   1.000
_cell.length_b   1.000
_cell.length_c   1.000
_cell.angle_alpha   90.00
_cell.angle_beta   90.00
_cell.angle_gamma   90.00
#
_symmetry.space_group_name_H-M   'P 1'
#
loop_
_entity.id
_entity.type
_entity.pdbx_description
1 polymer ?
#
loop_
_entity_poly.entity_id
_entity_poly.type
_entity_poly.pdbx_seq_one_letter_code
_entity_poly.pdbx_strand_id
1 'polypeptide(L)'
;MDKKSIFRINLVKRRKELGLTQEQLASRMNVSPQAVSKWENSSYPDGELLPQLAKELNTSLDSMFGVKITDSQRDIEQLVDDELRATPPDKRSEKFMRIMYSALCACNPNTDTVGRLRESYEHETYAGLKTDRELALSRISEDLRYFCFLEIPENGVNSYFGDTTNMIRLFNTLADDDAISIISYLGASVRNKMFSVAMISEKLGIPTEKVQHIIDRLDRFGLVWRVSADINDLPVILYGYTHQIPLTLILVLAKTITNYLKYMDPNVEEWSQGAFRRENGEQDEVVPQVPWWGEGEL
;
A
#
# COMPACT_ATOMS: atom_id res chain seq x y z
N MET A 1 5.02 39.25 17.36
CA MET A 1 5.82 39.69 16.20
C MET A 1 4.88 40.06 15.08
N ASP A 2 5.09 41.20 14.42
CA ASP A 2 4.31 41.61 13.24
C ASP A 2 4.56 40.62 12.08
N LYS A 3 3.49 40.04 11.50
CA LYS A 3 3.57 39.11 10.35
C LYS A 3 4.31 39.75 9.16
N LYS A 4 4.33 41.09 9.08
CA LYS A 4 5.08 41.85 8.07
C LYS A 4 6.59 41.76 8.18
N SER A 5 7.08 41.67 9.40
CA SER A 5 8.51 41.47 9.64
C SER A 5 8.94 40.06 9.23
N ILE A 6 8.10 39.05 9.50
CA ILE A 6 8.45 37.64 9.26
C ILE A 6 8.53 37.31 7.76
N PHE A 7 7.57 37.77 6.95
CA PHE A 7 7.59 37.55 5.50
C PHE A 7 8.90 38.02 4.84
N ARG A 8 9.34 39.23 5.20
CA ARG A 8 10.55 39.83 4.65
C ARG A 8 11.80 39.05 5.04
N ILE A 9 11.89 38.70 6.32
CA ILE A 9 13.00 37.89 6.85
C ILE A 9 13.08 36.54 6.12
N ASN A 10 11.94 35.86 5.95
CA ASN A 10 11.89 34.55 5.32
C ASN A 10 12.14 34.62 3.80
N LEU A 11 11.65 35.66 3.12
CA LEU A 11 11.95 35.91 1.70
C LEU A 11 13.47 36.09 1.48
N VAL A 12 14.10 36.98 2.25
CA VAL A 12 15.55 37.24 2.16
C VAL A 12 16.35 35.97 2.48
N LYS A 13 15.97 35.27 3.55
CA LYS A 13 16.62 34.04 3.98
C LYS A 13 16.55 32.98 2.88
N ARG A 14 15.35 32.68 2.37
CA ARG A 14 15.15 31.61 1.39
C ARG A 14 15.82 31.91 0.06
N ARG A 15 15.74 33.16 -0.42
CA ARG A 15 16.46 33.58 -1.64
C ARG A 15 17.96 33.32 -1.51
N LYS A 16 18.55 33.66 -0.36
CA LYS A 16 19.99 33.46 -0.09
C LYS A 16 20.36 31.98 0.03
N GLU A 17 19.52 31.15 0.67
CA GLU A 17 19.72 29.69 0.73
C GLU A 17 19.76 29.05 -0.66
N LEU A 18 18.99 29.58 -1.61
CA LEU A 18 18.99 29.13 -3.01
C LEU A 18 20.11 29.78 -3.86
N GLY A 19 20.97 30.60 -3.26
CA GLY A 19 22.08 31.25 -3.96
C GLY A 19 21.66 32.31 -4.98
N LEU A 20 20.43 32.82 -4.91
CA LEU A 20 19.88 33.75 -5.90
C LEU A 20 20.23 35.21 -5.56
N THR A 21 20.59 36.04 -6.55
CA THR A 21 20.60 37.50 -6.42
C THR A 21 19.19 38.08 -6.53
N GLN A 22 19.01 39.37 -6.17
CA GLN A 22 17.74 40.05 -6.38
C GLN A 22 17.40 40.14 -7.88
N GLU A 23 18.38 40.36 -8.77
CA GLU A 23 18.12 40.37 -10.22
C GLU A 23 17.71 38.99 -10.73
N GLN A 24 18.33 37.92 -10.24
CA GLN A 24 18.00 36.56 -10.64
C GLN A 24 16.59 36.16 -10.22
N LEU A 25 16.18 36.50 -8.99
CA LEU A 25 14.82 36.26 -8.54
C LEU A 25 13.82 37.12 -9.33
N ALA A 26 14.14 38.38 -9.60
CA ALA A 26 13.29 39.27 -10.38
C ALA A 26 13.08 38.76 -11.82
N SER A 27 14.15 38.26 -12.45
CA SER A 27 14.11 37.65 -13.78
C SER A 27 13.19 36.43 -13.83
N ARG A 28 13.30 35.52 -12.84
CA ARG A 28 12.42 34.34 -12.72
C ARG A 28 10.96 34.70 -12.47
N MET A 29 10.73 35.77 -11.74
CA MET A 29 9.40 36.30 -11.44
C MET A 29 8.83 37.20 -12.55
N ASN A 30 9.61 37.49 -13.61
CA ASN A 30 9.27 38.45 -14.66
C ASN A 30 8.87 39.84 -14.11
N VAL A 31 9.61 40.32 -13.11
CA VAL A 31 9.43 41.65 -12.49
C VAL A 31 10.75 42.43 -12.49
N SER A 32 10.71 43.71 -12.11
CA SER A 32 11.94 44.48 -11.98
C SER A 32 12.73 44.12 -10.70
N PRO A 33 14.07 44.20 -10.71
CA PRO A 33 14.87 44.04 -9.49
C PRO A 33 14.46 44.99 -8.35
N GLN A 34 13.93 46.17 -8.69
CA GLN A 34 13.40 47.11 -7.69
C GLN A 34 12.15 46.58 -6.99
N ALA A 35 11.31 45.79 -7.67
CA ALA A 35 10.15 45.15 -7.06
C ALA A 35 10.58 44.17 -5.97
N VAL A 36 11.54 43.28 -6.27
CA VAL A 36 12.10 42.34 -5.28
C VAL A 36 12.75 43.07 -4.11
N SER A 37 13.56 44.11 -4.38
CA SER A 37 14.14 44.94 -3.31
C SER A 37 13.08 45.60 -2.45
N LYS A 38 11.98 46.09 -3.04
CA LYS A 38 10.84 46.63 -2.29
C LYS A 38 10.13 45.56 -1.47
N TRP A 39 10.00 44.34 -1.95
CA TRP A 39 9.37 43.25 -1.18
C TRP A 39 10.22 42.84 0.01
N GLU A 40 11.54 42.81 -0.14
CA GLU A 40 12.47 42.46 0.95
C GLU A 40 12.54 43.55 2.03
N ASN A 41 12.23 44.81 1.70
CA ASN A 41 12.42 45.94 2.62
C ASN A 41 11.12 46.54 3.15
N SER A 42 10.13 46.82 2.29
CA SER A 42 9.07 47.78 2.62
C SER A 42 7.65 47.41 2.17
N SER A 43 7.47 46.48 1.24
CA SER A 43 6.19 46.15 0.62
C SER A 43 5.96 44.65 0.49
N TYR A 44 4.87 44.26 -0.18
CA TYR A 44 4.56 42.88 -0.54
C TYR A 44 4.39 42.76 -2.05
N PRO A 45 4.65 41.58 -2.62
CA PRO A 45 4.15 41.25 -3.95
C PRO A 45 2.62 41.28 -3.96
N ASP A 46 2.05 41.55 -5.12
CA ASP A 46 0.60 41.43 -5.32
C ASP A 46 0.15 39.99 -5.07
N GLY A 47 -1.10 39.81 -4.65
CA GLY A 47 -1.65 38.50 -4.28
C GLY A 47 -1.49 37.43 -5.38
N GLU A 48 -1.54 37.86 -6.64
CA GLU A 48 -1.35 37.00 -7.82
C GLU A 48 0.10 36.51 -7.99
N LEU A 49 1.08 37.26 -7.49
CA LEU A 49 2.51 36.91 -7.57
C LEU A 49 2.95 35.99 -6.42
N LEU A 50 2.16 35.86 -5.36
CA LEU A 50 2.49 35.04 -4.19
C LEU A 50 2.67 33.55 -4.52
N PRO A 51 1.76 32.87 -5.26
CA PRO A 51 1.94 31.46 -5.61
C PRO A 51 3.19 31.21 -6.47
N GLN A 52 3.46 32.10 -7.42
CA GLN A 52 4.65 32.01 -8.27
C GLN A 52 5.94 32.23 -7.45
N LEU A 53 5.94 33.20 -6.54
CA LEU A 53 7.07 33.47 -5.66
C LEU A 53 7.40 32.29 -4.76
N ALA A 54 6.37 31.66 -4.17
CA ALA A 54 6.53 30.46 -3.35
C ALA A 54 7.14 29.29 -4.17
N LYS A 55 6.66 29.10 -5.41
CA LYS A 55 7.19 28.09 -6.34
C LYS A 55 8.66 28.32 -6.69
N GLU A 56 9.04 29.54 -7.08
CA GLU A 56 10.42 29.90 -7.44
C GLU A 56 11.38 29.77 -6.26
N LEU A 57 10.88 29.97 -5.04
CA LEU A 57 11.65 29.84 -3.79
C LEU A 57 11.58 28.43 -3.17
N ASN A 58 10.94 27.48 -3.85
CA ASN A 58 10.75 26.10 -3.39
C ASN A 58 10.34 26.05 -1.89
N THR A 59 9.28 26.79 -1.56
CA THR A 59 8.73 26.92 -0.20
C THR A 59 7.21 27.11 -0.26
N SER A 60 6.53 27.07 0.89
CA SER A 60 5.09 27.36 0.99
C SER A 60 4.83 28.81 1.42
N LEU A 61 3.66 29.35 1.07
CA LEU A 61 3.23 30.65 1.57
C LEU A 61 3.12 30.66 3.09
N ASP A 62 2.68 29.56 3.71
CA ASP A 62 2.64 29.44 5.16
C ASP A 62 4.01 29.63 5.80
N SER A 63 5.05 28.99 5.23
CA SER A 63 6.43 29.17 5.66
C SER A 63 6.88 30.62 5.47
N MET A 64 6.58 31.23 4.33
CA MET A 64 6.91 32.64 4.07
C MET A 64 6.27 33.57 5.10
N PHE A 65 4.97 33.43 5.39
CA PHE A 65 4.25 34.29 6.33
C PHE A 65 4.49 33.96 7.81
N GLY A 66 5.36 32.99 8.11
CA GLY A 66 5.63 32.57 9.48
C GLY A 66 4.43 31.91 10.14
N VAL A 67 3.50 31.39 9.33
CA VAL A 67 2.48 30.46 9.81
C VAL A 67 3.24 29.19 10.15
N LYS A 68 3.62 29.07 11.42
CA LYS A 68 3.99 27.77 11.97
C LYS A 68 2.72 26.95 11.90
N ILE A 69 2.63 26.10 10.88
CA ILE A 69 1.74 24.95 10.94
C ILE A 69 2.30 24.15 12.11
N THR A 70 1.80 24.41 13.32
CA THR A 70 2.04 23.54 14.47
C THR A 70 1.65 22.14 14.00
N ASP A 71 2.48 21.14 14.25
CA ASP A 71 2.29 19.76 13.77
C ASP A 71 0.88 19.20 14.05
N SER A 72 0.15 19.79 15.00
CA SER A 72 -1.25 19.51 15.33
C SER A 72 -2.31 19.98 14.32
N GLN A 73 -1.94 20.57 13.17
CA GLN A 73 -2.90 21.12 12.19
C GLN A 73 -2.81 20.53 10.78
N ARG A 74 -1.85 19.64 10.47
CA ARG A 74 -1.87 18.94 9.19
C ARG A 74 -2.80 17.75 9.28
N ASP A 75 -4.00 17.93 8.75
CA ASP A 75 -4.95 16.84 8.57
C ASP A 75 -4.50 15.98 7.38
N ILE A 76 -3.64 15.00 7.65
CA ILE A 76 -3.12 14.06 6.64
C ILE A 76 -4.27 13.26 6.01
N GLU A 77 -5.29 12.93 6.80
CA GLU A 77 -6.47 12.21 6.31
C GLU A 77 -7.20 13.06 5.26
N GLN A 78 -7.41 14.34 5.54
CA GLN A 78 -8.01 15.27 4.56
C GLN A 78 -7.13 15.45 3.32
N LEU A 79 -5.81 15.55 3.47
CA LEU A 79 -4.90 15.66 2.32
C LEU A 79 -4.94 14.42 1.43
N VAL A 80 -5.02 13.23 2.02
CA VAL A 80 -5.16 11.96 1.28
C VAL A 80 -6.53 11.89 0.60
N ASP A 81 -7.61 12.28 1.28
CA ASP A 81 -8.96 12.34 0.70
C ASP A 81 -9.01 13.29 -0.50
N ASP A 82 -8.49 14.51 -0.36
CA ASP A 82 -8.45 15.52 -1.43
C ASP A 82 -7.66 15.03 -2.65
N GLU A 83 -6.45 14.48 -2.43
CA GLU A 83 -5.61 13.95 -3.50
C GLU A 83 -6.28 12.79 -4.24
N LEU A 84 -6.90 11.83 -3.52
CA LEU A 84 -7.56 10.69 -4.14
C LEU A 84 -8.87 11.08 -4.85
N ARG A 85 -9.65 12.02 -4.31
CA ARG A 85 -10.88 12.50 -4.95
C ARG A 85 -10.60 13.32 -6.19
N ALA A 86 -9.58 14.17 -6.16
CA ALA A 86 -9.14 14.97 -7.31
C ALA A 86 -8.52 14.11 -8.42
N THR A 87 -8.01 12.92 -8.08
CA THR A 87 -7.43 11.98 -9.06
C THR A 87 -8.52 11.27 -9.88
N PRO A 88 -8.41 11.24 -11.23
CA PRO A 88 -9.32 10.48 -12.10
C PRO A 88 -9.41 9.00 -11.68
N PRO A 89 -10.60 8.35 -11.76
CA PRO A 89 -10.79 6.97 -11.27
C PRO A 89 -9.76 5.94 -11.78
N ASP A 90 -9.33 6.05 -13.03
CA ASP A 90 -8.34 5.17 -13.67
C ASP A 90 -6.90 5.38 -13.16
N LYS A 91 -6.62 6.50 -12.49
CA LYS A 91 -5.31 6.85 -11.91
C LYS A 91 -5.27 6.74 -10.38
N ARG A 92 -6.40 6.49 -9.74
CA ARG A 92 -6.49 6.42 -8.26
C ARG A 92 -5.65 5.30 -7.66
N SER A 93 -5.59 4.14 -8.31
CA SER A 93 -4.77 3.01 -7.84
C SER A 93 -3.29 3.37 -7.83
N GLU A 94 -2.78 4.04 -8.87
CA GLU A 94 -1.40 4.50 -8.93
C GLU A 94 -1.11 5.53 -7.81
N LYS A 95 -2.00 6.51 -7.63
CA LYS A 95 -1.88 7.52 -6.57
C LYS A 95 -1.87 6.86 -5.18
N PHE A 96 -2.79 5.93 -4.93
CA PHE A 96 -2.86 5.16 -3.69
C PHE A 96 -1.54 4.40 -3.44
N MET A 97 -1.03 3.69 -4.45
CA MET A 97 0.23 2.96 -4.32
C MET A 97 1.42 3.88 -4.02
N ARG A 98 1.47 5.08 -4.61
CA ARG A 98 2.52 6.08 -4.30
C ARG A 98 2.44 6.54 -2.84
N ILE A 99 1.24 6.81 -2.33
CA ILE A 99 1.02 7.19 -0.93
C ILE A 99 1.47 6.06 0.00
N MET A 100 1.01 4.83 -0.24
CA MET A 100 1.37 3.68 0.60
C MET A 100 2.86 3.34 0.54
N TYR A 101 3.49 3.47 -0.64
CA TYR A 101 4.94 3.30 -0.78
C TYR A 101 5.71 4.35 0.02
N SER A 102 5.33 5.63 -0.08
CA SER A 102 5.96 6.70 0.70
C SER A 102 5.76 6.51 2.20
N ALA A 103 4.58 6.05 2.64
CA ALA A 103 4.30 5.71 4.03
C ALA A 103 5.19 4.57 4.52
N LEU A 104 5.32 3.49 3.74
CA LEU A 104 6.22 2.37 4.04
C LEU A 104 7.67 2.84 4.16
N CYS A 105 8.16 3.65 3.21
CA CYS A 105 9.51 4.20 3.27
C CYS A 105 9.73 5.09 4.51
N ALA A 106 8.72 5.84 4.95
CA ALA A 106 8.81 6.69 6.12
C ALA A 106 8.92 5.91 7.44
N CYS A 107 8.56 4.63 7.45
CA CYS A 107 8.81 3.73 8.59
C CYS A 107 10.29 3.36 8.74
N ASN A 108 11.16 3.66 7.76
CA ASN A 108 12.59 3.39 7.85
C ASN A 108 13.29 4.50 8.68
N PRO A 109 13.83 4.19 9.87
CA PRO A 109 14.49 5.19 10.71
C PRO A 109 15.81 5.70 10.15
N ASN A 110 16.38 5.01 9.15
CA ASN A 110 17.71 5.30 8.60
C ASN A 110 17.68 6.28 7.42
N THR A 111 16.53 6.85 7.07
CA THR A 111 16.39 7.83 5.97
C THR A 111 15.51 9.00 6.35
N ASP A 112 16.06 10.21 6.21
CA ASP A 112 15.29 11.46 6.31
C ASP A 112 14.70 11.90 4.96
N THR A 113 14.88 11.10 3.91
CA THR A 113 14.38 11.41 2.57
C THR A 113 13.03 10.76 2.32
N VAL A 114 12.15 11.50 1.62
CA VAL A 114 10.84 10.98 1.21
C VAL A 114 11.05 9.91 0.14
N GLY A 115 10.69 8.66 0.46
CA GLY A 115 10.66 7.57 -0.50
C GLY A 115 9.63 7.82 -1.60
N ARG A 116 10.04 7.64 -2.86
CA ARG A 116 9.19 7.89 -4.04
C ARG A 116 9.15 6.65 -4.92
N LEU A 117 7.94 6.17 -5.19
CA LEU A 117 7.72 5.05 -6.11
C LEU A 117 8.22 5.41 -7.51
N ARG A 118 9.06 4.56 -8.10
CA ARG A 118 9.58 4.74 -9.46
C ARG A 118 8.47 4.50 -10.48
N GLU A 119 8.64 5.06 -11.67
CA GLU A 119 7.71 4.80 -12.77
C GLU A 119 7.79 3.34 -13.20
N SER A 120 9.00 2.81 -13.40
CA SER A 120 9.22 1.43 -13.84
C SER A 120 10.34 0.73 -13.06
N TYR A 121 10.35 -0.59 -13.17
CA TYR A 121 11.34 -1.50 -12.58
C TYR A 121 11.77 -2.52 -13.63
N GLU A 122 13.07 -2.80 -13.72
CA GLU A 122 13.62 -3.79 -14.68
C GLU A 122 13.19 -5.22 -14.36
N HIS A 123 12.94 -5.50 -13.08
CA HIS A 123 12.59 -6.81 -12.56
C HIS A 123 11.31 -6.72 -11.73
N GLU A 124 10.68 -7.87 -11.49
CA GLU A 124 9.62 -7.98 -10.49
C GLU A 124 10.17 -7.50 -9.13
N THR A 125 9.65 -6.40 -8.62
CA THR A 125 10.18 -5.70 -7.45
C THR A 125 9.11 -5.60 -6.38
N TYR A 126 9.58 -5.66 -5.13
CA TYR A 126 8.76 -5.59 -3.94
C TYR A 126 9.28 -4.51 -2.99
N ALA A 127 8.41 -3.99 -2.13
CA ALA A 127 8.79 -3.21 -0.96
C ALA A 127 8.42 -4.00 0.29
N GLY A 128 9.34 -4.04 1.25
CA GLY A 128 9.18 -4.79 2.51
C GLY A 128 9.36 -3.89 3.72
N LEU A 129 8.52 -4.11 4.72
CA LEU A 129 8.67 -3.57 6.07
C LEU A 129 8.50 -4.71 7.07
N LYS A 130 9.46 -4.85 7.96
CA LYS A 130 9.40 -5.76 9.10
C LYS A 130 9.92 -5.05 10.34
N THR A 131 9.03 -4.80 11.29
CA THR A 131 9.35 -4.29 12.63
C THR A 131 8.74 -5.24 13.66
N ASP A 132 8.91 -4.95 14.95
CA ASP A 132 8.25 -5.70 16.03
C ASP A 132 6.73 -5.45 16.10
N ARG A 133 6.23 -4.43 15.39
CA ARG A 133 4.84 -3.96 15.44
C ARG A 133 4.12 -4.00 14.10
N GLU A 134 4.84 -4.00 12.99
CA GLU A 134 4.27 -3.93 11.65
C GLU A 134 4.95 -4.92 10.70
N LEU A 135 4.13 -5.56 9.87
CA LEU A 135 4.59 -6.20 8.63
C LEU A 135 3.93 -5.49 7.45
N ALA A 136 4.72 -5.16 6.44
CA ALA A 136 4.18 -4.80 5.14
C ALA A 136 4.91 -5.50 4.00
N LEU A 137 4.15 -5.88 2.99
CA LEU A 137 4.65 -6.38 1.72
C LEU A 137 3.88 -5.70 0.60
N SER A 138 4.60 -5.12 -0.35
CA SER A 138 4.02 -4.57 -1.56
C SER A 138 4.73 -5.10 -2.78
N ARG A 139 3.98 -5.60 -3.77
CA ARG A 139 4.51 -5.78 -5.13
C ARG A 139 4.29 -4.48 -5.89
N ILE A 140 5.36 -3.92 -6.44
CA ILE A 140 5.35 -2.54 -6.99
C ILE A 140 5.50 -2.47 -8.51
N SER A 141 5.75 -3.60 -9.17
CA SER A 141 5.77 -3.73 -10.63
C SER A 141 4.39 -3.44 -11.26
N GLU A 142 4.38 -2.77 -12.41
CA GLU A 142 3.19 -2.18 -13.03
C GLU A 142 2.11 -3.18 -13.47
N ASP A 143 2.50 -4.39 -13.82
CA ASP A 143 1.63 -5.47 -14.30
C ASP A 143 0.67 -6.01 -13.21
N LEU A 144 1.07 -5.92 -11.95
CA LEU A 144 0.25 -6.27 -10.80
C LEU A 144 0.78 -5.57 -9.54
N ARG A 145 -0.02 -4.65 -8.99
CA ARG A 145 0.32 -3.96 -7.73
C ARG A 145 -0.60 -4.40 -6.61
N TYR A 146 -0.01 -4.63 -5.45
CA TYR A 146 -0.76 -4.80 -4.20
C TYR A 146 0.07 -4.26 -3.03
N PHE A 147 -0.60 -3.93 -1.93
CA PHE A 147 0.01 -3.50 -0.69
C PHE A 147 -0.71 -4.20 0.46
N CYS A 148 0.01 -5.02 1.21
CA CYS A 148 -0.46 -5.69 2.41
C CYS A 148 0.23 -5.05 3.60
N PHE A 149 -0.55 -4.68 4.61
CA PHE A 149 -0.06 -4.15 5.88
C PHE A 149 -0.76 -4.87 7.02
N LEU A 150 0.00 -5.21 8.04
CA LEU A 150 -0.46 -5.90 9.22
C LEU A 150 0.17 -5.25 10.44
N GLU A 151 -0.67 -4.72 11.32
CA GLU A 151 -0.28 -4.40 12.68
C GLU A 151 -0.21 -5.72 13.47
N ILE A 152 0.93 -5.98 14.08
CA ILE A 152 1.21 -7.18 14.86
C ILE A 152 0.59 -6.97 16.25
N PRO A 153 -0.37 -7.82 16.67
CA PRO A 153 -0.91 -7.74 18.03
C PRO A 153 0.19 -7.98 19.06
N GLU A 154 0.05 -7.43 20.27
CA GLU A 154 1.01 -7.65 21.36
C GLU A 154 1.30 -9.14 21.61
N ASN A 155 0.25 -9.98 21.53
CA ASN A 155 0.32 -11.43 21.71
C ASN A 155 0.62 -12.20 20.40
N GLY A 156 1.02 -11.52 19.34
CA GLY A 156 1.38 -12.11 18.06
C GLY A 156 0.18 -12.47 17.18
N VAL A 157 0.46 -12.68 15.90
CA VAL A 157 -0.58 -12.98 14.89
C VAL A 157 -1.26 -14.32 15.14
N ASN A 158 -0.56 -15.28 15.76
CA ASN A 158 -1.11 -16.60 16.07
C ASN A 158 -2.19 -16.56 17.16
N SER A 159 -2.28 -15.48 17.95
CA SER A 159 -3.39 -15.29 18.88
C SER A 159 -4.76 -15.15 18.18
N TYR A 160 -4.77 -14.78 16.89
CA TYR A 160 -5.97 -14.65 16.07
C TYR A 160 -6.51 -15.98 15.53
N PHE A 161 -5.68 -17.02 15.42
CA PHE A 161 -6.05 -18.22 14.65
C PHE A 161 -7.16 -19.05 15.29
N GLY A 162 -7.24 -19.10 16.62
CA GLY A 162 -8.24 -19.89 17.35
C GLY A 162 -8.30 -21.36 16.87
N ASP A 163 -9.51 -21.87 16.64
CA ASP A 163 -9.73 -23.18 16.02
C ASP A 163 -9.40 -23.15 14.52
N THR A 164 -8.34 -23.87 14.14
CA THR A 164 -7.82 -23.90 12.77
C THR A 164 -8.53 -24.91 11.85
N THR A 165 -9.56 -25.62 12.34
CA THR A 165 -10.27 -26.67 11.58
C THR A 165 -10.77 -26.15 10.23
N ASN A 166 -11.38 -24.96 10.19
CA ASN A 166 -11.88 -24.40 8.94
C ASN A 166 -10.78 -23.86 8.03
N MET A 167 -9.65 -23.40 8.59
CA MET A 167 -8.47 -23.02 7.80
C MET A 167 -7.89 -24.24 7.06
N ILE A 168 -7.72 -25.36 7.77
CA ILE A 168 -7.24 -26.62 7.17
C ILE A 168 -8.20 -27.10 6.09
N ARG A 169 -9.52 -27.07 6.35
CA ARG A 169 -10.52 -27.42 5.34
C ARG A 169 -10.44 -26.49 4.12
N LEU A 170 -10.22 -25.19 4.32
CA LEU A 170 -10.06 -24.25 3.21
C LEU A 170 -8.83 -24.62 2.39
N PHE A 171 -7.66 -24.78 3.02
CA PHE A 171 -6.42 -25.14 2.32
C PHE A 171 -6.53 -26.47 1.57
N ASN A 172 -7.16 -27.49 2.15
CA ASN A 172 -7.43 -28.75 1.45
C ASN A 172 -8.34 -28.58 0.24
N THR A 173 -9.24 -27.58 0.25
CA THR A 173 -10.07 -27.27 -0.93
C THR A 173 -9.24 -26.56 -2.00
N LEU A 174 -8.42 -25.59 -1.59
CA LEU A 174 -7.59 -24.80 -2.51
C LEU A 174 -6.38 -25.57 -3.06
N ALA A 175 -6.04 -26.72 -2.46
CA ALA A 175 -5.02 -27.63 -2.96
C ALA A 175 -5.48 -28.44 -4.19
N ASP A 176 -6.77 -28.43 -4.53
CA ASP A 176 -7.32 -29.07 -5.72
C ASP A 176 -7.28 -28.09 -6.91
N ASP A 177 -6.64 -28.48 -8.02
CA ASP A 177 -6.49 -27.65 -9.22
C ASP A 177 -7.83 -27.37 -9.90
N ASP A 178 -8.78 -28.31 -9.81
CA ASP A 178 -10.15 -28.10 -10.28
C ASP A 178 -10.88 -27.06 -9.44
N ALA A 179 -10.58 -26.95 -8.14
CA ALA A 179 -11.17 -25.92 -7.30
C ALA A 179 -10.66 -24.52 -7.70
N ILE A 180 -9.37 -24.38 -7.98
CA ILE A 180 -8.79 -23.14 -8.51
C ILE A 180 -9.41 -22.79 -9.87
N SER A 181 -9.61 -23.78 -10.74
CA SER A 181 -10.24 -23.60 -12.05
C SER A 181 -11.70 -23.13 -11.94
N ILE A 182 -12.48 -23.75 -11.05
CA ILE A 182 -13.86 -23.36 -10.76
C ILE A 182 -13.91 -21.93 -10.18
N ILE A 183 -13.10 -21.62 -9.16
CA ILE A 183 -13.02 -20.27 -8.56
C ILE A 183 -12.67 -19.23 -9.63
N SER A 184 -11.69 -19.51 -10.49
CA SER A 184 -11.27 -18.59 -11.55
C SER A 184 -12.38 -18.37 -12.58
N TYR A 185 -13.07 -19.43 -13.00
CA TYR A 185 -14.18 -19.34 -13.94
C TYR A 185 -15.36 -18.53 -13.38
N LEU A 186 -15.74 -18.80 -12.13
CA LEU A 186 -16.80 -18.09 -11.42
C LEU A 186 -16.42 -16.63 -11.17
N GLY A 187 -15.19 -16.37 -10.72
CA GLY A 187 -14.69 -15.03 -10.41
C GLY A 187 -14.46 -14.13 -11.61
N ALA A 188 -14.20 -14.70 -12.79
CA ALA A 188 -14.09 -13.96 -14.05
C ALA A 188 -15.44 -13.51 -14.61
N SER A 189 -16.56 -13.96 -14.02
CA SER A 189 -17.90 -13.67 -14.52
C SER A 189 -18.45 -12.35 -14.00
N VAL A 190 -19.42 -11.80 -14.73
CA VAL A 190 -20.10 -10.55 -14.33
C VAL A 190 -20.90 -10.75 -13.04
N ARG A 191 -21.02 -9.68 -12.27
CA ARG A 191 -21.79 -9.65 -11.02
C ARG A 191 -23.22 -10.17 -11.24
N ASN A 192 -23.74 -10.91 -10.26
CA ASN A 192 -25.09 -11.50 -10.24
C ASN A 192 -25.34 -12.56 -11.33
N LYS A 193 -24.31 -13.03 -12.03
CA LYS A 193 -24.44 -14.20 -12.90
C LYS A 193 -24.47 -15.48 -12.05
N MET A 194 -25.41 -16.35 -12.37
CA MET A 194 -25.65 -17.61 -11.66
C MET A 194 -25.28 -18.81 -12.54
N PHE A 195 -24.84 -19.88 -11.90
CA PHE A 195 -24.29 -21.06 -12.55
C PHE A 195 -24.91 -22.33 -11.98
N SER A 196 -25.36 -23.24 -12.85
CA SER A 196 -25.66 -24.60 -12.43
C SER A 196 -24.37 -25.43 -12.42
N VAL A 197 -24.35 -26.47 -11.58
CA VAL A 197 -23.23 -27.42 -11.52
C VAL A 197 -23.00 -28.09 -12.88
N ALA A 198 -24.07 -28.43 -13.59
CA ALA A 198 -24.00 -29.02 -14.93
C ALA A 198 -23.30 -28.09 -15.95
N MET A 199 -23.59 -26.79 -15.90
CA MET A 199 -22.95 -25.82 -16.78
C MET A 199 -21.45 -25.67 -16.48
N ILE A 200 -21.06 -25.64 -15.20
CA ILE A 200 -19.66 -25.54 -14.79
C ILE A 200 -18.89 -26.80 -15.23
N SER A 201 -19.49 -27.97 -15.01
CA SER A 201 -18.99 -29.27 -15.47
C SER A 201 -18.72 -29.30 -16.96
N GLU A 202 -19.71 -28.91 -17.79
CA GLU A 202 -19.56 -28.83 -19.24
C GLU A 202 -18.45 -27.84 -19.66
N LYS A 203 -18.41 -26.66 -19.03
CA LYS A 203 -17.49 -25.59 -19.45
C LYS A 203 -16.04 -25.84 -19.07
N LEU A 204 -15.81 -26.55 -17.96
CA LEU A 204 -14.46 -26.84 -17.46
C LEU A 204 -13.99 -28.25 -17.77
N GLY A 205 -14.88 -29.14 -18.27
CA GLY A 205 -14.56 -30.54 -18.50
C GLY A 205 -14.35 -31.35 -17.21
N ILE A 206 -14.86 -30.85 -16.08
CA ILE A 206 -14.72 -31.46 -14.75
C ILE A 206 -15.95 -32.33 -14.48
N PRO A 207 -15.81 -33.58 -14.00
CA PRO A 207 -16.96 -34.42 -13.69
C PRO A 207 -17.97 -33.74 -12.76
N THR A 208 -19.25 -33.82 -13.08
CA THR A 208 -20.35 -33.16 -12.34
C THR A 208 -20.33 -33.44 -10.84
N GLU A 209 -20.02 -34.68 -10.44
CA GLU A 209 -19.89 -35.06 -9.03
C GLU A 209 -18.74 -34.33 -8.32
N LYS A 210 -17.60 -34.14 -9.01
CA LYS A 210 -16.44 -33.39 -8.48
C LYS A 210 -16.77 -31.89 -8.39
N VAL A 211 -17.43 -31.32 -9.41
CA VAL A 211 -17.92 -29.94 -9.35
C VAL A 211 -18.87 -29.74 -8.17
N GLN A 212 -19.84 -30.64 -7.98
CA GLN A 212 -20.78 -30.58 -6.85
C GLN A 212 -20.02 -30.63 -5.51
N HIS A 213 -19.08 -31.57 -5.38
CA HIS A 213 -18.26 -31.70 -4.16
C HIS A 213 -17.50 -30.41 -3.85
N ILE A 214 -16.82 -29.82 -4.84
CA ILE A 214 -16.05 -28.59 -4.65
C ILE A 214 -17.00 -27.43 -4.32
N ILE A 215 -18.07 -27.25 -5.08
CA ILE A 215 -19.02 -26.15 -4.87
C ILE A 215 -19.69 -26.21 -3.51
N ASP A 216 -20.04 -27.40 -3.01
CA ASP A 216 -20.59 -27.54 -1.66
C ASP A 216 -19.59 -27.09 -0.59
N ARG A 217 -18.29 -27.27 -0.81
CA ARG A 217 -17.25 -26.74 0.09
C ARG A 217 -17.15 -25.23 -0.02
N LEU A 218 -17.15 -24.69 -1.24
CA LEU A 218 -17.14 -23.24 -1.47
C LEU A 218 -18.35 -22.55 -0.82
N ASP A 219 -19.53 -23.18 -0.88
CA ASP A 219 -20.79 -22.71 -0.26
C ASP A 219 -20.65 -22.66 1.26
N ARG A 220 -20.07 -23.70 1.89
CA ARG A 220 -19.81 -23.74 3.34
C ARG A 220 -18.85 -22.64 3.82
N PHE A 221 -17.98 -22.14 2.94
CA PHE A 221 -17.09 -21.01 3.24
C PHE A 221 -17.68 -19.65 2.83
N GLY A 222 -18.88 -19.60 2.25
CA GLY A 222 -19.47 -18.37 1.74
C GLY A 222 -18.73 -17.78 0.53
N LEU A 223 -17.91 -18.58 -0.16
CA LEU A 223 -17.20 -18.19 -1.39
C LEU A 223 -18.14 -18.18 -2.60
N VAL A 224 -19.21 -18.97 -2.52
CA VAL A 224 -20.39 -18.90 -3.38
C VAL A 224 -21.63 -18.73 -2.51
N TRP A 225 -22.71 -18.25 -3.11
CA TRP A 225 -24.05 -18.25 -2.56
C TRP A 225 -24.98 -18.97 -3.52
N ARG A 226 -26.12 -19.47 -3.04
CA ARG A 226 -27.02 -20.29 -3.86
C ARG A 226 -28.47 -19.83 -3.81
N VAL A 227 -29.20 -20.10 -4.89
CA VAL A 227 -30.66 -19.96 -4.98
C VAL A 227 -31.25 -21.24 -5.56
N SER A 228 -32.48 -21.55 -5.16
CA SER A 228 -33.29 -22.58 -5.81
C SER A 228 -34.17 -21.91 -6.86
N ALA A 229 -34.21 -22.48 -8.08
CA ALA A 229 -35.09 -22.04 -9.15
C ALA A 229 -35.79 -23.26 -9.77
N ASP A 230 -37.09 -23.14 -10.06
CA ASP A 230 -37.84 -24.18 -10.76
C ASP A 230 -37.59 -24.05 -12.26
N ILE A 231 -36.92 -25.04 -12.85
CA ILE A 231 -36.62 -25.10 -14.29
C ILE A 231 -37.23 -26.39 -14.82
N ASN A 232 -38.22 -26.28 -15.72
CA ASN A 232 -39.00 -27.42 -16.24
C ASN A 232 -39.62 -28.28 -15.12
N ASP A 233 -40.30 -27.62 -14.16
CA ASP A 233 -40.94 -28.26 -13.00
C ASP A 233 -40.00 -29.06 -12.08
N LEU A 234 -38.69 -28.85 -12.20
CA LEU A 234 -37.67 -29.44 -11.34
C LEU A 234 -36.89 -28.35 -10.59
N PRO A 235 -36.71 -28.46 -9.27
CA PRO A 235 -35.91 -27.52 -8.51
C PRO A 235 -34.43 -27.71 -8.87
N VAL A 236 -33.79 -26.64 -9.33
CA VAL A 236 -32.36 -26.58 -9.66
C VAL A 236 -31.69 -25.54 -8.76
N ILE A 237 -30.58 -25.95 -8.13
CA ILE A 237 -29.73 -25.04 -7.38
C ILE A 237 -28.79 -24.33 -8.35
N LEU A 238 -28.78 -23.00 -8.28
CA LEU A 238 -27.85 -22.15 -8.99
C LEU A 238 -26.93 -21.44 -7.99
N TYR A 239 -25.67 -21.30 -8.35
CA TYR A 239 -24.63 -20.69 -7.52
C TYR A 239 -24.13 -19.39 -8.13
N GLY A 240 -23.97 -18.36 -7.30
CA GLY A 240 -23.32 -17.10 -7.65
C GLY A 240 -22.03 -16.95 -6.87
N TYR A 241 -21.03 -16.29 -7.45
CA TYR A 241 -19.76 -16.02 -6.77
C TYR A 241 -19.88 -14.85 -5.81
N THR A 242 -19.29 -14.96 -4.62
CA THR A 242 -19.38 -13.92 -3.59
C THR A 242 -18.32 -12.83 -3.75
N HIS A 243 -17.28 -13.05 -4.57
CA HIS A 243 -16.14 -12.11 -4.75
C HIS A 243 -15.43 -11.74 -3.44
N GLN A 244 -15.16 -12.74 -2.60
CA GLN A 244 -14.48 -12.55 -1.31
C GLN A 244 -13.05 -12.02 -1.50
N ILE A 245 -12.80 -10.80 -1.05
CA ILE A 245 -11.49 -10.11 -1.14
C ILE A 245 -10.35 -10.96 -0.54
N PRO A 246 -10.50 -11.59 0.65
CA PRO A 246 -9.42 -12.39 1.23
C PRO A 246 -8.99 -13.57 0.35
N LEU A 247 -9.93 -14.23 -0.35
CA LEU A 247 -9.60 -15.35 -1.24
C LEU A 247 -8.73 -14.89 -2.41
N THR A 248 -9.10 -13.77 -3.04
CA THR A 248 -8.28 -13.18 -4.11
C THR A 248 -6.87 -12.86 -3.61
N LEU A 249 -6.75 -12.26 -2.43
CA LEU A 249 -5.45 -11.97 -1.83
C LEU A 249 -4.65 -13.23 -1.50
N ILE A 250 -5.28 -14.28 -0.96
CA ILE A 250 -4.64 -15.57 -0.69
C ILE A 250 -4.05 -16.16 -1.98
N LEU A 251 -4.82 -16.18 -3.08
CA LEU A 251 -4.36 -16.74 -4.35
C LEU A 251 -3.21 -15.92 -4.96
N VAL A 252 -3.30 -14.59 -4.91
CA VAL A 252 -2.22 -13.70 -5.37
C VAL A 252 -0.96 -13.88 -4.52
N LEU A 253 -1.10 -13.90 -3.19
CA LEU A 253 0.03 -14.08 -2.27
C LEU A 253 0.62 -15.49 -2.33
N ALA A 254 -0.19 -16.52 -2.58
CA ALA A 254 0.30 -17.87 -2.85
C ALA A 254 1.19 -17.89 -4.09
N LYS A 255 0.82 -17.18 -5.16
CA LYS A 255 1.69 -17.03 -6.32
C LYS A 255 2.98 -16.28 -5.97
N THR A 256 2.88 -15.19 -5.22
CA THR A 256 4.04 -14.42 -4.75
C THR A 256 5.01 -15.29 -3.96
N ILE A 257 4.56 -16.05 -2.94
CA ILE A 257 5.47 -16.81 -2.08
C ILE A 257 6.12 -18.00 -2.80
N THR A 258 5.47 -18.51 -3.86
CA THR A 258 6.08 -19.53 -4.74
C THR A 258 7.12 -18.95 -5.70
N ASN A 259 7.16 -17.63 -5.88
CA ASN A 259 8.22 -16.93 -6.59
C ASN A 259 9.26 -16.45 -5.56
N TYR A 260 10.55 -16.70 -5.80
CA TYR A 260 11.59 -16.22 -4.88
C TYR A 260 11.63 -14.67 -4.86
N LEU A 261 11.39 -14.06 -3.70
CA LEU A 261 11.38 -12.61 -3.48
C LEU A 261 12.81 -12.04 -3.59
N LYS A 262 13.26 -11.79 -4.82
CA LYS A 262 14.66 -11.42 -5.09
C LYS A 262 14.95 -9.93 -5.02
N TYR A 263 14.06 -9.10 -5.58
CA TYR A 263 14.32 -7.66 -5.73
C TYR A 263 13.43 -6.87 -4.76
N MET A 264 14.06 -6.25 -3.76
CA MET A 264 13.39 -5.47 -2.73
C MET A 264 13.87 -4.01 -2.78
N ASP A 265 12.96 -3.05 -2.83
CA ASP A 265 13.24 -1.60 -2.85
C ASP A 265 12.06 -0.77 -2.29
N PRO A 266 12.08 -0.36 -1.00
CA PRO A 266 13.08 -0.69 0.01
C PRO A 266 12.85 -2.07 0.64
N ASN A 267 13.84 -2.56 1.40
CA ASN A 267 13.67 -3.62 2.39
C ASN A 267 14.02 -3.07 3.77
N VAL A 268 13.01 -2.75 4.58
CA VAL A 268 13.20 -2.23 5.94
C VAL A 268 13.05 -3.39 6.92
N GLU A 269 14.12 -3.71 7.65
CA GLU A 269 14.15 -4.81 8.62
C GLU A 269 14.72 -4.31 9.95
N GLU A 270 13.82 -3.97 10.89
CA GLU A 270 14.13 -3.41 12.21
C GLU A 270 13.54 -4.28 13.35
N TRP A 271 13.16 -5.52 13.03
CA TRP A 271 12.53 -6.43 13.96
C TRP A 271 13.58 -7.13 14.84
N SER A 272 13.29 -7.20 16.13
CA SER A 272 13.99 -8.04 17.10
C SER A 272 13.26 -9.35 17.36
N GLN A 273 11.95 -9.39 17.06
CA GLN A 273 11.10 -10.55 17.29
C GLN A 273 10.07 -10.73 16.17
N GLY A 274 9.91 -11.96 15.67
CA GLY A 274 9.00 -12.24 14.55
C GLY A 274 7.51 -12.05 14.90
N ALA A 275 6.64 -11.92 13.90
CA ALA A 275 5.21 -11.62 14.12
C ALA A 275 4.41 -12.70 14.88
N PHE A 276 4.95 -13.91 15.01
CA PHE A 276 4.38 -14.99 15.79
C PHE A 276 5.00 -14.96 17.20
N ARG A 277 4.16 -15.08 18.24
CA ARG A 277 4.59 -15.05 19.64
C ARG A 277 4.32 -16.38 20.32
N ARG A 278 5.14 -16.75 21.31
CA ARG A 278 4.91 -17.94 22.14
C ARG A 278 3.72 -17.70 23.06
N GLU A 279 2.93 -18.73 23.34
CA GLU A 279 1.73 -18.65 24.18
C GLU A 279 2.02 -18.20 25.62
N ASN A 280 3.20 -18.52 26.14
CA ASN A 280 3.67 -18.12 27.47
C ASN A 280 4.38 -16.75 27.49
N GLY A 281 4.49 -16.06 26.35
CA GLY A 281 5.19 -14.79 26.22
C GLY A 281 6.71 -14.88 26.34
N GLU A 282 7.29 -16.09 26.42
CA GLU A 282 8.74 -16.27 26.48
C GLU A 282 9.42 -15.80 25.19
N GLN A 283 10.58 -15.18 25.36
CA GLN A 283 11.43 -14.70 24.28
C GLN A 283 12.79 -15.42 24.37
N ASP A 284 13.36 -15.77 23.22
CA ASP A 284 14.73 -16.28 23.19
C ASP A 284 15.67 -15.09 23.46
N GLU A 285 16.29 -15.07 24.64
CA GLU A 285 17.19 -13.98 25.05
C GLU A 285 18.58 -14.08 24.39
N VAL A 286 18.93 -15.25 23.83
CA VAL A 286 20.26 -15.53 23.30
C VAL A 286 20.16 -16.28 21.97
N VAL A 287 20.64 -15.65 20.91
CA VAL A 287 20.94 -16.35 19.65
C VAL A 287 22.24 -17.13 19.86
N PRO A 288 22.26 -18.47 19.70
CA PRO A 288 23.48 -19.24 19.78
C PRO A 288 24.49 -18.69 18.77
N GLN A 289 25.64 -18.20 19.27
CA GLN A 289 26.73 -17.77 18.40
C GLN A 289 27.32 -19.02 17.75
N VAL A 290 27.43 -19.02 16.42
CA VAL A 290 28.24 -20.03 15.73
C VAL A 290 29.69 -19.74 16.08
N PRO A 291 30.47 -20.72 16.58
CA PRO A 291 31.88 -20.49 16.87
C PRO A 291 32.59 -19.93 15.64
N TRP A 292 33.41 -18.90 15.85
CA TRP A 292 34.36 -18.47 14.82
C TRP A 292 35.38 -19.59 14.58
N TRP A 293 36.02 -19.61 13.40
CA TRP A 293 37.05 -20.60 13.07
C TRP A 293 38.00 -20.80 14.26
N GLY A 294 38.23 -22.05 14.65
CA GLY A 294 39.13 -22.35 15.76
C GLY A 294 40.56 -21.90 15.42
N GLU A 295 41.39 -21.58 16.44
CA GLU A 295 42.81 -21.18 16.27
C GLU A 295 43.71 -22.24 15.58
N GLY A 296 43.16 -23.32 15.04
CA GLY A 296 43.85 -24.33 14.24
C GLY A 296 43.11 -24.75 12.96
N GLU A 297 42.06 -24.03 12.55
CA GLU A 297 41.35 -24.27 11.28
C GLU A 297 41.94 -23.41 10.16
N LEU A 298 43.13 -23.80 9.70
CA LEU A 298 43.75 -23.40 8.42
C LEU A 298 44.11 -24.66 7.63
#